data_AF-A0A2V9ZLH9-F1
#
_entry.id   AF-A0A2V9ZLH9-F1
#
_cell.length_a   1.000
_cell.length_b   1.000
_cell.length_c   1.000
_cell.angle_alpha   90.00
_cell.angle_beta   90.00
_cell.angle_gamma   90.00
#
_symmetry.space_group_name_H-M   'P 1'
#
loop_
_entity.id
_entity.type
_entity.pdbx_description
1 polymer ?
#
loop_
_entity_poly.entity_id
_entity_poly.type
_entity_poly.pdbx_seq_one_letter_code
_entity_poly.pdbx_strand_id
1 'polypeptide(L)'
;MAVTQEDVLTALKDCYDPEIPVNIVDLGLIYEVRVTPLQTPDTQDVEVIMTMTSPGCPSHVMIGDQVKDRVHKMPGVRDVK
;
A
#
# COMPACT_ATOMS: atom_id res chain seq x y z
N MET A 1 14.90 10.29 -5.43
CA MET A 1 14.12 10.74 -4.25
C MET A 1 13.63 9.47 -3.57
N ALA A 2 13.93 9.30 -2.29
CA ALA A 2 13.51 8.11 -1.56
C ALA A 2 12.05 8.26 -1.12
N VAL A 3 11.24 7.22 -1.32
CA VAL A 3 9.87 7.12 -0.80
C VAL A 3 9.95 6.88 0.70
N THR A 4 9.14 7.61 1.46
CA THR A 4 9.00 7.43 2.90
C THR A 4 7.70 6.70 3.24
N GLN A 5 7.60 6.19 4.46
CA GLN A 5 6.38 5.59 4.98
C GLN A 5 5.19 6.57 4.90
N GLU A 6 5.42 7.85 5.19
CA GLU A 6 4.38 8.89 5.16
C GLU A 6 3.89 9.16 3.73
N ASP A 7 4.79 9.14 2.74
CA ASP A 7 4.41 9.25 1.33
C ASP A 7 3.53 8.09 0.90
N VAL A 8 3.88 6.86 1.29
CA VAL A 8 3.07 5.67 1.00
C VAL A 8 1.70 5.78 1.66
N LEU A 9 1.64 6.06 2.97
CA LEU A 9 0.37 6.24 3.67
C LEU A 9 -0.50 7.33 3.05
N THR A 10 0.10 8.43 2.59
CA THR A 10 -0.61 9.50 1.89
C THR A 10 -1.14 9.03 0.54
N ALA A 11 -0.37 8.27 -0.23
CA ALA A 11 -0.83 7.70 -1.49
C ALA A 11 -1.96 6.68 -1.29
N LEU A 12 -1.93 5.92 -0.19
CA LEU A 12 -2.98 4.99 0.20
C LEU A 12 -4.25 5.69 0.70
N LYS A 13 -4.17 6.97 1.08
CA LYS A 13 -5.37 7.78 1.40
C LYS A 13 -6.31 8.04 0.21
N ASP A 14 -5.82 7.80 -1.01
CA ASP A 14 -6.64 7.84 -2.23
C ASP A 14 -7.33 6.49 -2.54
N CYS A 15 -7.03 5.42 -1.78
CA CYS A 15 -7.63 4.11 -1.98
C CYS A 15 -8.86 3.93 -1.07
N TYR A 16 -10.03 3.75 -1.65
CA TYR A 16 -11.29 3.64 -0.89
C TYR A 16 -11.83 2.22 -0.94
N ASP A 17 -12.50 1.81 0.13
CA ASP A 17 -13.19 0.52 0.16
C ASP A 17 -14.43 0.59 -0.77
N PRO A 18 -14.67 -0.44 -1.62
CA PRO A 18 -15.78 -0.43 -2.56
C PRO A 18 -17.15 -0.68 -1.90
N GLU A 19 -17.19 -1.21 -0.68
CA GLU A 19 -18.41 -1.45 0.10
C GLU A 19 -18.73 -0.28 1.04
N ILE A 20 -17.68 0.34 1.61
CA ILE A 20 -17.80 1.48 2.51
C ILE A 20 -16.99 2.65 1.94
N PRO A 21 -17.58 3.82 1.65
CA PRO A 21 -16.89 4.97 1.03
C PRO A 21 -15.97 5.72 2.02
N VAL A 22 -15.06 4.98 2.65
CA VAL A 22 -14.07 5.45 3.61
C VAL A 22 -12.70 4.94 3.15
N ASN A 23 -11.68 5.71 3.48
CA ASN A 23 -10.33 5.37 3.12
C ASN A 23 -9.79 4.15 3.91
N ILE A 24 -8.97 3.32 3.28
CA ILE A 24 -8.37 2.13 3.90
C ILE A 24 -7.44 2.43 5.09
N VAL A 25 -6.78 3.58 5.09
CA VAL A 25 -5.93 4.06 6.19
C VAL A 25 -6.80 4.49 7.36
N ASP A 26 -7.87 5.25 7.10
CA ASP A 26 -8.80 5.70 8.15
C ASP A 26 -9.66 4.55 8.71
N LEU A 27 -9.96 3.53 7.89
CA LEU A 27 -10.59 2.28 8.34
C LEU A 27 -9.67 1.44 9.24
N GLY A 28 -8.37 1.74 9.28
CA GLY A 28 -7.39 0.94 10.01
C GLY A 28 -7.12 -0.42 9.37
N LEU A 29 -7.34 -0.57 8.07
CA LEU A 29 -7.00 -1.79 7.33
C LEU A 29 -5.49 -1.94 7.15
N ILE A 30 -4.76 -0.81 7.13
CA ILE A 30 -3.29 -0.79 7.09
C ILE A 30 -2.73 -0.90 8.50
N TYR A 31 -2.03 -2.00 8.76
CA TYR A 31 -1.35 -2.25 10.04
C TYR A 31 0.03 -1.59 10.09
N GLU A 32 0.84 -1.78 9.06
CA GLU A 32 2.22 -1.31 9.02
C GLU A 32 2.67 -1.13 7.57
N VAL A 33 3.53 -0.16 7.33
CA VAL A 33 4.19 0.04 6.04
C VAL A 33 5.69 0.07 6.28
N ARG A 34 6.41 -0.85 5.64
CA ARG A 34 7.87 -0.93 5.70
C ARG A 34 8.46 -0.54 4.37
N VAL A 35 9.44 0.36 4.41
CA VAL A 35 10.20 0.74 3.23
C VAL A 35 11.63 0.24 3.40
N THR A 36 12.05 -0.66 2.53
CA THR A 36 13.37 -1.28 2.56
C THR A 36 14.23 -0.73 1.43
N PRO A 37 15.31 0.00 1.73
CA PRO A 37 16.25 0.45 0.70
C PRO A 37 17.04 -0.74 0.13
N LEU A 38 17.28 -0.71 -1.18
CA LEU A 38 18.05 -1.73 -1.88
C LEU A 38 19.49 -1.27 -2.13
N GLN A 39 20.34 -2.24 -2.47
CA GLN A 39 21.72 -1.97 -2.90
C GLN A 39 21.78 -1.17 -4.21
N THR A 40 20.72 -1.20 -5.02
CA THR A 40 20.61 -0.35 -6.21
C THR A 40 20.27 1.09 -5.82
N PRO A 41 21.07 2.07 -6.26
CA PRO A 41 20.77 3.48 -6.02
C PRO A 41 19.40 3.84 -6.60
N ASP A 42 18.65 4.66 -5.86
CA ASP A 42 17.32 5.17 -6.23
C ASP A 42 16.19 4.12 -6.31
N THR A 43 16.37 2.92 -5.73
CA THR A 43 15.30 1.90 -5.66
C THR A 43 15.06 1.39 -4.24
N GLN A 44 13.78 1.12 -3.93
CA GLN A 44 13.32 0.64 -2.63
C GLN A 44 12.20 -0.39 -2.84
N ASP A 45 12.15 -1.39 -1.97
CA ASP A 45 11.01 -2.30 -1.87
C ASP A 45 10.08 -1.81 -0.75
N VAL A 46 8.77 -1.86 -0.99
CA VAL A 46 7.75 -1.45 -0.02
C VAL A 46 6.92 -2.66 0.38
N GLU A 47 6.72 -2.87 1.66
CA GLU A 47 5.85 -3.92 2.21
C GLU A 47 4.71 -3.25 2.97
N VAL A 48 3.48 -3.56 2.58
CA VAL A 48 2.26 -3.01 3.17
C VAL A 48 1.53 -4.14 3.89
N ILE A 49 1.67 -4.16 5.20
CA ILE A 49 0.98 -5.11 6.07
C ILE A 49 -0.44 -4.61 6.25
N MET A 50 -1.40 -5.34 5.69
CA MET A 50 -2.83 -5.08 5.83
C MET A 50 -3.53 -6.24 6.54
N THR A 51 -4.56 -5.93 7.32
CA THR A 51 -5.39 -6.97 7.95
C THR A 51 -6.39 -7.51 6.94
N MET A 52 -6.31 -8.82 6.67
CA MET A 52 -7.32 -9.52 5.88
C MET A 52 -8.40 -10.05 6.82
N THR A 53 -9.49 -9.30 6.98
CA THR A 53 -10.56 -9.64 7.93
C THR A 53 -11.40 -10.85 7.50
N SER A 54 -11.21 -11.40 6.30
CA SER A 54 -11.66 -12.75 5.92
C SER A 54 -10.92 -13.25 4.67
N PRO A 55 -10.30 -14.44 4.70
CA PRO A 55 -9.71 -15.02 3.51
C PRO A 55 -10.80 -15.28 2.45
N GLY A 56 -10.64 -14.71 1.25
CA GLY A 56 -11.48 -15.03 0.09
C GLY A 56 -12.63 -14.07 -0.22
N CYS A 57 -12.71 -12.89 0.40
CA CYS A 57 -13.70 -11.89 0.00
C CYS A 57 -13.21 -11.11 -1.25
N PRO A 58 -13.95 -11.06 -2.36
CA PRO A 58 -13.50 -10.47 -3.63
C PRO A 58 -13.16 -8.97 -3.50
N SER A 59 -13.86 -8.25 -2.62
CA SER A 59 -13.62 -6.83 -2.35
C SER A 59 -12.21 -6.57 -1.80
N HIS A 60 -11.67 -7.47 -0.97
CA HIS A 60 -10.34 -7.30 -0.36
C HIS A 60 -9.20 -7.52 -1.37
N VAL A 61 -9.39 -8.43 -2.33
CA VAL A 61 -8.42 -8.65 -3.41
C VAL A 61 -8.31 -7.39 -4.28
N MET A 62 -9.45 -6.76 -4.59
CA MET A 62 -9.46 -5.51 -5.34
C MET A 62 -8.76 -4.36 -4.60
N ILE A 63 -8.91 -4.27 -3.27
CA ILE A 63 -8.21 -3.26 -2.47
C ILE A 63 -6.71 -3.53 -2.46
N GLY A 64 -6.29 -4.77 -2.24
CA GLY A 64 -4.88 -5.16 -2.25
C GLY A 64 -4.21 -4.85 -3.59
N ASP A 65 -4.88 -5.14 -4.70
CA ASP A 65 -4.38 -4.80 -6.04
C ASP A 65 -4.30 -3.27 -6.25
N GLN A 66 -5.30 -2.51 -5.81
CA GLN A 66 -5.26 -1.03 -5.87
C GLN A 66 -4.10 -0.45 -5.06
N VAL A 67 -3.90 -0.93 -3.83
CA VAL A 67 -2.79 -0.56 -2.95
C VAL A 67 -1.47 -0.83 -3.67
N LYS A 68 -1.31 -2.04 -4.18
CA LYS A 68 -0.10 -2.47 -4.87
C LYS A 68 0.19 -1.61 -6.09
N ASP A 69 -0.80 -1.38 -6.94
CA ASP A 69 -0.67 -0.53 -8.13
C ASP A 69 -0.36 0.92 -7.76
N ARG A 70 -0.96 1.45 -6.70
CA ARG A 70 -0.76 2.83 -6.27
C ARG A 70 0.67 3.05 -5.79
N VAL A 71 1.18 2.15 -4.95
CA VAL A 71 2.55 2.21 -4.42
C VAL A 71 3.56 1.91 -5.51
N HIS A 72 3.28 0.97 -6.42
CA HIS A 72 4.18 0.63 -7.51
C HIS A 72 4.38 1.79 -8.51
N LYS A 73 3.37 2.66 -8.67
CA LYS A 73 3.48 3.88 -9.49
C LYS A 73 4.34 4.98 -8.85
N MET A 74 4.75 4.84 -7.60
CA MET A 74 5.58 5.83 -6.93
C MET A 74 7.03 5.77 -7.46
N PRO A 75 7.68 6.93 -7.69
CA PRO A 75 9.04 6.98 -8.21
C PRO A 75 10.02 6.39 -7.19
N GLY A 76 10.81 5.41 -7.61
CA GLY A 76 11.80 4.74 -6.75
C GLY A 76 11.30 3.47 -6.07
N VAL A 77 10.03 3.09 -6.26
CA VAL A 77 9.52 1.79 -5.81
C VAL A 77 9.79 0.73 -6.87
N ARG A 78 10.54 -0.31 -6.49
CA ARG A 78 10.84 -1.45 -7.36
C ARG A 78 9.79 -2.55 -7.21
N ASP A 79 9.52 -2.96 -5.97
CA ASP A 79 8.60 -4.05 -5.65
C ASP A 79 7.66 -3.64 -4.51
N VAL A 80 6.45 -4.18 -4.54
CA VAL A 80 5.43 -3.96 -3.50
C VAL A 80 4.86 -5.31 -3.07
N LYS A 81 4.88 -5.56 -1.75
CA LYS A 81 4.39 -6.79 -1.13
C LYS A 81 3.29 -6.54 -0.12
#